data_AF-A0A7W6DS42-F1
#
_entry.id   AF-A0A7W6DS42-F1
#
_cell.length_a   1.000
_cell.length_b   1.000
_cell.length_c   1.000
_cell.angle_alpha   90.00
_cell.angle_beta   90.00
_cell.angle_gamma   90.00
#
_symmetry.space_group_name_H-M   'P 1'
#
loop_
_entity.id
_entity.type
_entity.pdbx_description
1 polymer ?
#
loop_
_entity_poly.entity_id
_entity_poly.type
_entity_poly.pdbx_seq_one_letter_code
_entity_poly.pdbx_strand_id
1 'polypeptide(L)'
;MPELSRGGAVSIVAHQDDDILFMNPDIDASLSAGEANTTIFVTAGDAGLGPAYWGGREEGAKAAYSVMTGVDTWVDEAIQLDINGRSIEVVSSHPEGLSDVRLYFLRLPDGGGSLTPDQEQQLARLEEGTLDTVTAVDGSVTYTRSDLVETLTALLDLHAPTQVRLQIADGDNAAGEHTDHVNVTEFAEEALAGYDADSFTVTQYVQYASKDMPANLSEAEADRALAIMEAYAEHDPGVWESDGTLSQVYLDWTGRQYVDRVTEVDPDTPWTLADPVIEAPDEPADPAEGGGGYEVAGPDGFLFNIGSTGAITPKDWFVPSQSDAWDQNSDYIYEVTRVFVADDGTRTEETLLFETVAEGQLAPVADDPADPDSIPPVPVEPEPGEPDPVDPTMPLGNVVYSLDGEDSFLFTIDANSGEIAPEAWFTPSLDDAWDHDEDHVYQVTRIATDENGTTVTEDLSFETTAEGLVSLTSDAPADPIFNPTPTEPQPDPDPDPAPDSGIDFFSLAGEDSQLFTIDRATGEVDTQDWFTPTRDDAWDRDEDHFYEITRVTHFETGEEAEEPLTFETLADDSFVQVPSEGGAALMALLSLPGDGDLPPDQIEAEMEVMDPIE
;
A
#
# COMPACT_ATOMS: atom_id res chain seq x y z
N MET A 1 -24.28 -29.73 -22.06
CA MET A 1 -23.91 -29.36 -20.68
C MET A 1 -22.44 -29.65 -20.57
N PRO A 2 -21.65 -28.70 -20.08
CA PRO A 2 -20.21 -28.85 -19.86
C PRO A 2 -19.91 -30.16 -19.11
N GLU A 3 -18.83 -30.84 -19.47
CA GLU A 3 -18.34 -31.99 -18.71
C GLU A 3 -17.48 -31.47 -17.56
N LEU A 4 -17.92 -31.74 -16.33
CA LEU A 4 -17.32 -31.20 -15.11
C LEU A 4 -16.84 -32.35 -14.24
N SER A 5 -15.57 -32.26 -13.84
CA SER A 5 -14.90 -33.21 -12.95
C SER A 5 -15.11 -32.84 -11.49
N ARG A 6 -15.06 -33.84 -10.61
CA ARG A 6 -15.12 -33.64 -9.15
C ARG A 6 -13.91 -34.25 -8.45
N GLY A 7 -13.51 -33.64 -7.33
CA GLY A 7 -12.31 -34.01 -6.57
C GLY A 7 -11.04 -33.38 -7.15
N GLY A 8 -9.88 -33.82 -6.64
CA GLY A 8 -8.60 -33.30 -7.07
C GLY A 8 -8.28 -31.94 -6.45
N ALA A 9 -7.62 -31.07 -7.21
CA ALA A 9 -7.15 -29.77 -6.76
C ALA A 9 -7.90 -28.61 -7.44
N VAL A 10 -8.19 -27.56 -6.68
CA VAL A 10 -8.57 -26.24 -7.19
C VAL A 10 -7.51 -25.23 -6.77
N SER A 11 -6.92 -24.52 -7.73
CA SER A 11 -6.08 -23.34 -7.50
C SER A 11 -6.92 -22.07 -7.71
N ILE A 12 -6.85 -21.11 -6.79
CA ILE A 12 -7.45 -19.78 -6.95
C ILE A 12 -6.30 -18.78 -6.88
N VAL A 13 -6.11 -18.02 -7.95
CA VAL A 13 -4.97 -17.11 -8.14
C VAL A 13 -5.44 -15.79 -8.76
N ALA A 14 -4.63 -14.74 -8.60
CA ALA A 14 -4.95 -13.44 -9.18
C ALA A 14 -4.79 -13.48 -10.70
N HIS A 15 -3.59 -13.87 -11.17
CA HIS A 15 -3.12 -13.75 -12.54
C HIS A 15 -2.81 -15.09 -13.23
N GLN A 16 -2.74 -15.02 -14.56
CA GLN A 16 -2.59 -16.18 -15.45
C GLN A 16 -1.22 -16.88 -15.39
N ASP A 17 -0.23 -16.26 -14.76
CA ASP A 17 1.12 -16.75 -14.53
C ASP A 17 1.39 -17.15 -13.07
N ASP A 18 0.58 -16.74 -12.10
CA ASP A 18 0.84 -17.00 -10.68
C ASP A 18 0.87 -18.51 -10.36
N ASP A 19 -0.06 -19.29 -10.91
CA ASP A 19 -0.07 -20.74 -10.71
C ASP A 19 1.11 -21.41 -11.43
N ILE A 20 1.55 -20.84 -12.55
CA ILE A 20 2.71 -21.30 -13.32
C ILE A 20 3.99 -21.06 -12.52
N LEU A 21 4.17 -19.87 -11.96
CA LEU A 21 5.38 -19.41 -11.28
C LEU A 21 5.51 -19.97 -9.87
N PHE A 22 4.43 -19.98 -9.09
CA PHE A 22 4.50 -20.21 -7.64
C PHE A 22 3.92 -21.56 -7.21
N MET A 23 3.08 -22.20 -8.05
CA MET A 23 2.43 -23.49 -7.72
C MET A 23 2.98 -24.70 -8.50
N ASN A 24 3.94 -24.51 -9.41
CA ASN A 24 4.73 -25.63 -9.96
C ASN A 24 5.95 -25.95 -9.08
N PRO A 25 6.32 -27.23 -8.92
CA PRO A 25 5.89 -28.40 -9.71
C PRO A 25 4.61 -29.13 -9.24
N ASP A 26 3.94 -28.69 -8.17
CA ASP A 26 2.79 -29.41 -7.62
C ASP A 26 1.63 -29.59 -8.62
N ILE A 27 1.36 -28.59 -9.46
CA ILE A 27 0.37 -28.69 -10.54
C ILE A 27 0.79 -29.72 -11.61
N ASP A 28 1.99 -29.60 -12.19
CA ASP A 28 2.52 -30.57 -13.19
C ASP A 28 2.55 -32.01 -12.63
N ALA A 29 2.89 -32.17 -11.36
CA ALA A 29 2.88 -33.46 -10.66
C ALA A 29 1.46 -34.03 -10.52
N SER A 30 0.49 -33.20 -10.14
CA SER A 30 -0.93 -33.60 -9.97
C SER A 30 -1.55 -34.00 -11.30
N LEU A 31 -1.30 -33.22 -12.36
CA LEU A 31 -1.71 -33.53 -13.72
C LEU A 31 -1.10 -34.85 -14.21
N SER A 32 0.20 -35.06 -13.95
CA SER A 32 0.90 -36.30 -14.29
C SER A 32 0.36 -37.52 -13.54
N ALA A 33 -0.16 -37.33 -12.33
CA ALA A 33 -0.82 -38.37 -11.54
C ALA A 33 -2.25 -38.68 -12.03
N GLY A 34 -2.80 -37.87 -12.95
CA GLY A 34 -4.17 -37.99 -13.45
C GLY A 34 -5.21 -37.46 -12.46
N GLU A 35 -4.82 -36.54 -11.58
CA GLU A 35 -5.75 -35.84 -10.69
C GLU A 35 -6.47 -34.73 -11.45
N ALA A 36 -7.75 -34.51 -11.13
CA ALA A 36 -8.46 -33.34 -11.64
C ALA A 36 -7.80 -32.07 -11.11
N ASN A 37 -7.58 -31.10 -11.99
CA ASN A 37 -6.97 -29.81 -11.64
C ASN A 37 -7.81 -28.70 -12.26
N THR A 38 -8.30 -27.81 -11.40
CA THR A 38 -9.05 -26.62 -11.81
C THR A 38 -8.27 -25.39 -11.37
N THR A 39 -8.09 -24.41 -12.24
CA THR A 39 -7.52 -23.11 -11.87
C THR A 39 -8.53 -22.01 -12.16
N ILE A 40 -8.71 -21.13 -11.18
CA ILE A 40 -9.61 -19.99 -11.25
C ILE A 40 -8.74 -18.74 -11.21
N PHE A 41 -8.68 -18.04 -12.34
CA PHE A 41 -8.03 -16.74 -12.46
C PHE A 41 -9.06 -15.64 -12.18
N VAL A 42 -8.85 -14.89 -11.10
CA VAL A 42 -9.84 -13.90 -10.66
C VAL A 42 -9.73 -12.60 -11.46
N THR A 43 -8.53 -12.08 -11.66
CA THR A 43 -8.30 -10.89 -12.48
C THR A 43 -7.98 -11.27 -13.93
N ALA A 44 -8.03 -10.28 -14.81
CA ALA A 44 -7.61 -10.40 -16.20
C ALA A 44 -6.08 -10.28 -16.36
N GLY A 45 -5.38 -9.87 -15.30
CA GLY A 45 -3.97 -9.50 -15.40
C GLY A 45 -3.76 -8.45 -16.48
N ASP A 46 -4.66 -7.47 -16.60
CA ASP A 46 -4.64 -6.56 -17.72
C ASP A 46 -3.56 -5.49 -17.62
N ALA A 47 -2.99 -5.22 -16.43
CA ALA A 47 -2.02 -4.17 -16.18
C ALA A 47 -2.44 -2.79 -16.73
N GLY A 48 -3.74 -2.52 -16.86
CA GLY A 48 -4.30 -1.33 -17.53
C GLY A 48 -4.24 -1.35 -19.06
N LEU A 49 -3.81 -2.45 -19.67
CA LEU A 49 -3.67 -2.65 -21.10
C LEU A 49 -4.94 -3.24 -21.74
N GLY A 50 -5.01 -3.12 -23.07
CA GLY A 50 -6.21 -3.48 -23.82
C GLY A 50 -6.43 -4.99 -24.00
N PRO A 51 -7.57 -5.40 -24.61
CA PRO A 51 -7.95 -6.81 -24.79
C PRO A 51 -7.00 -7.73 -25.53
N ALA A 52 -6.05 -7.18 -26.29
CA ALA A 52 -5.01 -7.98 -26.91
C ALA A 52 -3.99 -8.51 -25.88
N TYR A 53 -3.76 -7.75 -24.80
CA TYR A 53 -2.79 -8.10 -23.76
C TYR A 53 -3.35 -9.16 -22.82
N TRP A 54 -4.44 -8.87 -22.10
CA TRP A 54 -5.04 -9.86 -21.19
C TRP A 54 -5.53 -11.12 -21.92
N GLY A 55 -6.02 -10.97 -23.17
CA GLY A 55 -6.37 -12.13 -24.01
C GLY A 55 -5.15 -12.97 -24.40
N GLY A 56 -3.96 -12.35 -24.50
CA GLY A 56 -2.70 -13.05 -24.68
C GLY A 56 -2.33 -13.88 -23.45
N ARG A 57 -2.49 -13.32 -22.25
CA ARG A 57 -2.24 -14.04 -20.98
C ARG A 57 -3.15 -15.26 -20.81
N GLU A 58 -4.43 -15.18 -21.18
CA GLU A 58 -5.32 -16.36 -21.20
C GLU A 58 -4.81 -17.46 -22.14
N GLU A 59 -4.31 -17.10 -23.32
CA GLU A 59 -3.72 -18.06 -24.27
C GLU A 59 -2.36 -18.59 -23.76
N GLY A 60 -1.58 -17.77 -23.04
CA GLY A 60 -0.36 -18.16 -22.36
C GLY A 60 -0.62 -19.24 -21.30
N ALA A 61 -1.64 -19.07 -20.46
CA ALA A 61 -2.06 -20.08 -19.49
C ALA A 61 -2.43 -21.40 -20.20
N LYS A 62 -3.20 -21.33 -21.30
CA LYS A 62 -3.51 -22.52 -22.12
C LYS A 62 -2.25 -23.16 -22.70
N ALA A 63 -1.28 -22.38 -23.17
CA ALA A 63 -0.02 -22.89 -23.70
C ALA A 63 0.81 -23.63 -22.63
N ALA A 64 0.93 -23.05 -21.44
CA ALA A 64 1.58 -23.68 -20.29
C ALA A 64 0.92 -25.02 -19.90
N TYR A 65 -0.41 -25.04 -19.78
CA TYR A 65 -1.16 -26.27 -19.52
C TYR A 65 -1.07 -27.29 -20.67
N SER A 66 -0.85 -26.83 -21.91
CA SER A 66 -0.58 -27.73 -23.04
C SER A 66 0.77 -28.44 -22.90
N VAL A 67 1.78 -27.78 -22.33
CA VAL A 67 3.07 -28.40 -22.00
C VAL A 67 2.94 -29.43 -20.87
N MET A 68 2.08 -29.17 -19.88
CA MET A 68 1.82 -30.09 -18.76
C MET A 68 1.01 -31.32 -19.20
N THR A 69 -0.02 -31.12 -20.01
CA THR A 69 -0.97 -32.19 -20.40
C THR A 69 -0.57 -32.92 -21.70
N GLY A 70 0.25 -32.29 -22.54
CA GLY A 70 0.56 -32.78 -23.88
C GLY A 70 -0.57 -32.61 -24.90
N VAL A 71 -1.58 -31.79 -24.60
CA VAL A 71 -2.73 -31.51 -25.48
C VAL A 71 -2.76 -30.01 -25.81
N ASP A 72 -2.64 -29.68 -27.11
CA ASP A 72 -2.56 -28.30 -27.62
C ASP A 72 -3.90 -27.77 -28.17
N THR A 73 -4.92 -28.63 -28.23
CA THR A 73 -6.24 -28.28 -28.74
C THR A 73 -7.17 -28.01 -27.56
N TRP A 74 -7.79 -26.83 -27.56
CA TRP A 74 -8.62 -26.37 -26.45
C TRP A 74 -10.09 -26.24 -26.84
N VAL A 75 -10.94 -26.42 -25.83
CA VAL A 75 -12.38 -26.17 -25.89
C VAL A 75 -12.69 -24.98 -25.01
N ASP A 76 -13.06 -23.87 -25.62
CA ASP A 76 -13.58 -22.69 -24.92
C ASP A 76 -15.09 -22.81 -24.75
N GLU A 77 -15.57 -22.56 -23.54
CA GLU A 77 -16.99 -22.55 -23.22
C GLU A 77 -17.29 -21.55 -22.10
N ALA A 78 -18.55 -21.52 -21.67
CA ALA A 78 -18.95 -20.73 -20.53
C ALA A 78 -19.86 -21.54 -19.61
N ILE A 79 -19.64 -21.40 -18.31
CA ILE A 79 -20.40 -22.06 -17.26
C ILE A 79 -21.40 -21.06 -16.69
N GLN A 80 -22.65 -21.46 -16.61
CA GLN A 80 -23.71 -20.68 -15.99
C GLN A 80 -23.77 -21.02 -14.49
N LEU A 81 -23.61 -20.01 -13.64
CA LEU A 81 -23.71 -20.13 -12.18
C LEU A 81 -24.90 -19.31 -11.69
N ASP A 82 -25.64 -19.85 -10.72
CA ASP A 82 -26.74 -19.17 -10.06
C ASP A 82 -26.22 -18.53 -8.75
N ILE A 83 -25.92 -17.23 -8.79
CA ILE A 83 -25.29 -16.47 -7.71
C ILE A 83 -26.26 -15.41 -7.17
N ASN A 84 -26.60 -15.47 -5.88
CA ASN A 84 -27.52 -14.52 -5.25
C ASN A 84 -28.85 -14.33 -6.00
N GLY A 85 -29.35 -15.40 -6.64
CA GLY A 85 -30.58 -15.39 -7.45
C GLY A 85 -30.44 -14.75 -8.84
N ARG A 86 -29.21 -14.48 -9.29
CA ARG A 86 -28.85 -14.05 -10.64
C ARG A 86 -28.08 -15.15 -11.36
N SER A 87 -28.31 -15.31 -12.66
CA SER A 87 -27.50 -16.19 -13.51
C SER A 87 -26.31 -15.38 -14.03
N ILE A 88 -25.08 -15.79 -13.69
CA ILE A 88 -23.85 -15.24 -14.27
C ILE A 88 -23.19 -16.27 -15.17
N GLU A 89 -22.45 -15.79 -16.17
CA GLU A 89 -21.74 -16.63 -17.12
C GLU A 89 -20.23 -16.42 -16.90
N VAL A 90 -19.54 -17.49 -16.47
CA VAL A 90 -18.08 -17.49 -16.26
C VAL A 90 -17.42 -18.19 -17.42
N VAL A 91 -16.41 -17.55 -18.02
CA VAL A 91 -15.63 -18.14 -19.12
C VAL A 91 -14.81 -19.30 -18.59
N SER A 92 -14.80 -20.41 -19.33
CA SER A 92 -14.01 -21.59 -18.97
C SER A 92 -13.36 -22.21 -20.20
N SER A 93 -12.20 -22.84 -19.99
CA SER A 93 -11.45 -23.54 -21.04
C SER A 93 -10.93 -24.87 -20.51
N HIS A 94 -10.87 -25.89 -21.37
CA HIS A 94 -10.23 -27.16 -21.05
C HIS A 94 -9.55 -27.79 -22.27
N PRO A 95 -8.50 -28.62 -22.11
CA PRO A 95 -7.90 -29.34 -23.23
C PRO A 95 -8.88 -30.39 -23.80
N GLU A 96 -8.87 -30.58 -25.12
CA GLU A 96 -9.78 -31.50 -25.81
C GLU A 96 -9.56 -32.94 -25.32
N GLY A 97 -10.61 -33.55 -24.77
CA GLY A 97 -10.56 -34.90 -24.22
C GLY A 97 -10.00 -35.01 -22.79
N LEU A 98 -9.67 -33.89 -22.14
CA LEU A 98 -9.23 -33.80 -20.75
C LEU A 98 -10.05 -32.77 -19.96
N SER A 99 -11.36 -32.98 -19.84
CA SER A 99 -12.25 -32.09 -19.07
C SER A 99 -11.96 -32.05 -17.56
N ASP A 100 -11.13 -32.98 -17.07
CA ASP A 100 -10.64 -32.99 -15.68
C ASP A 100 -9.60 -31.90 -15.41
N VAL A 101 -9.06 -31.27 -16.46
CA VAL A 101 -8.19 -30.09 -16.40
C VAL A 101 -8.98 -28.89 -16.87
N ARG A 102 -9.18 -27.87 -16.02
CA ARG A 102 -10.07 -26.77 -16.34
C ARG A 102 -9.55 -25.42 -15.87
N LEU A 103 -9.64 -24.41 -16.73
CA LEU A 103 -9.32 -23.04 -16.42
C LEU A 103 -10.61 -22.21 -16.41
N TYR A 104 -10.73 -21.28 -15.45
CA TYR A 104 -11.79 -20.29 -15.38
C TYR A 104 -11.19 -18.89 -15.40
N PHE A 105 -11.85 -17.97 -16.11
CA PHE A 105 -11.41 -16.59 -16.24
C PHE A 105 -12.56 -15.67 -15.84
N LEU A 106 -12.44 -15.02 -14.68
CA LEU A 106 -13.43 -14.04 -14.20
C LEU A 106 -13.20 -12.66 -14.79
N ARG A 107 -11.94 -12.36 -15.20
CA ARG A 107 -11.54 -11.14 -15.92
C ARG A 107 -11.80 -9.85 -15.14
N LEU A 108 -11.70 -9.88 -13.81
CA LEU A 108 -11.76 -8.65 -13.02
C LEU A 108 -10.53 -7.76 -13.28
N PRO A 109 -10.61 -6.45 -13.02
CA PRO A 109 -9.46 -5.57 -13.17
C PRO A 109 -8.27 -6.02 -12.31
N ASP A 110 -7.08 -5.89 -12.87
CA ASP A 110 -5.77 -6.06 -12.22
C ASP A 110 -5.56 -5.00 -11.11
N GLY A 111 -4.64 -5.29 -10.19
CA GLY A 111 -4.20 -4.41 -9.12
C GLY A 111 -2.85 -3.73 -9.32
N GLY A 112 -2.28 -3.74 -10.52
CA GLY A 112 -1.02 -3.04 -10.82
C GLY A 112 -0.83 -2.66 -12.29
N GLY A 113 0.40 -2.26 -12.63
CA GLY A 113 0.83 -1.96 -14.01
C GLY A 113 0.66 -0.49 -14.40
N SER A 114 0.06 -0.23 -15.57
CA SER A 114 -0.17 1.15 -16.07
C SER A 114 -1.47 1.78 -15.54
N LEU A 115 -1.98 1.27 -14.42
CA LEU A 115 -3.20 1.73 -13.78
C LEU A 115 -2.91 2.95 -12.90
N THR A 116 -3.92 3.80 -12.66
CA THR A 116 -3.80 4.82 -11.61
C THR A 116 -4.02 4.20 -10.23
N PRO A 117 -3.52 4.77 -9.12
CA PRO A 117 -3.67 4.18 -7.78
C PRO A 117 -5.11 3.75 -7.43
N ASP A 118 -6.11 4.57 -7.74
CA ASP A 118 -7.53 4.24 -7.51
C ASP A 118 -8.05 3.03 -8.29
N GLN A 119 -7.43 2.73 -9.44
CA GLN A 119 -7.80 1.64 -10.33
C GLN A 119 -7.12 0.33 -9.94
N GLU A 120 -5.92 0.41 -9.36
CA GLU A 120 -5.16 -0.71 -8.79
C GLU A 120 -5.87 -1.30 -7.57
N GLN A 121 -6.55 -0.46 -6.78
CA GLN A 121 -7.17 -0.88 -5.53
C GLN A 121 -8.63 -1.36 -5.69
N GLN A 122 -9.09 -1.70 -6.90
CA GLN A 122 -10.51 -2.01 -7.12
C GLN A 122 -11.01 -3.21 -6.30
N LEU A 123 -10.19 -4.25 -6.13
CA LEU A 123 -10.57 -5.40 -5.29
C LEU A 123 -10.49 -5.06 -3.80
N ALA A 124 -9.49 -4.29 -3.36
CA ALA A 124 -9.37 -3.81 -1.98
C ALA A 124 -10.58 -2.96 -1.57
N ARG A 125 -10.93 -2.00 -2.41
CA ARG A 125 -12.08 -1.13 -2.20
C ARG A 125 -13.40 -1.89 -2.23
N LEU A 126 -13.48 -2.97 -3.02
CA LEU A 126 -14.65 -3.86 -3.01
C LEU A 126 -14.75 -4.63 -1.69
N GLU A 127 -13.61 -5.07 -1.15
CA GLU A 127 -13.53 -5.78 0.13
C GLU A 127 -13.89 -4.85 1.30
N GLU A 128 -13.28 -3.66 1.35
CA GLU A 128 -13.54 -2.60 2.34
C GLU A 128 -14.96 -2.00 2.24
N GLY A 129 -15.65 -2.20 1.11
CA GLY A 129 -16.96 -1.64 0.84
C GLY A 129 -16.97 -0.17 0.43
N THR A 130 -15.80 0.41 0.13
CA THR A 130 -15.68 1.76 -0.46
C THR A 130 -15.99 1.77 -1.96
N LEU A 131 -16.04 0.59 -2.59
CA LEU A 131 -16.53 0.35 -3.95
C LEU A 131 -17.70 -0.66 -3.92
N ASP A 132 -18.89 -0.24 -4.37
CA ASP A 132 -20.08 -1.11 -4.36
C ASP A 132 -19.97 -2.34 -5.27
N THR A 133 -19.33 -2.17 -6.43
CA THR A 133 -19.23 -3.21 -7.46
C THR A 133 -17.98 -3.08 -8.30
N VAL A 134 -17.45 -4.22 -8.74
CA VAL A 134 -16.40 -4.34 -9.77
C VAL A 134 -16.97 -4.97 -11.03
N THR A 135 -16.51 -4.53 -12.20
CA THR A 135 -16.96 -5.06 -13.50
C THR A 135 -15.79 -5.65 -14.25
N ALA A 136 -15.98 -6.84 -14.83
CA ALA A 136 -14.98 -7.48 -15.67
C ALA A 136 -14.53 -6.56 -16.82
N VAL A 137 -13.26 -6.62 -17.20
CA VAL A 137 -12.64 -5.69 -18.17
C VAL A 137 -13.25 -5.78 -19.58
N ASP A 138 -13.95 -6.87 -19.89
CA ASP A 138 -14.71 -7.06 -21.12
C ASP A 138 -16.19 -6.68 -21.01
N GLY A 139 -16.63 -6.23 -19.82
CA GLY A 139 -18.00 -5.86 -19.50
C GLY A 139 -18.97 -7.03 -19.39
N SER A 140 -18.48 -8.27 -19.30
CA SER A 140 -19.30 -9.48 -19.29
C SER A 140 -20.15 -9.64 -18.03
N VAL A 141 -19.56 -9.39 -16.86
CA VAL A 141 -20.18 -9.57 -15.55
C VAL A 141 -19.77 -8.45 -14.59
N THR A 142 -20.72 -8.01 -13.77
CA THR A 142 -20.50 -7.09 -12.64
C THR A 142 -20.80 -7.83 -11.34
N TYR A 143 -19.89 -7.71 -10.39
CA TYR A 143 -19.92 -8.36 -9.10
C TYR A 143 -20.00 -7.32 -7.98
N THR A 144 -20.89 -7.53 -7.02
CA THR A 144 -20.70 -7.02 -5.66
C THR A 144 -19.70 -7.91 -4.92
N ARG A 145 -19.19 -7.47 -3.77
CA ARG A 145 -18.36 -8.29 -2.87
C ARG A 145 -18.97 -9.68 -2.62
N SER A 146 -20.24 -9.71 -2.22
CA SER A 146 -20.99 -10.95 -1.96
C SER A 146 -21.18 -11.82 -3.21
N ASP A 147 -21.33 -11.22 -4.40
CA ASP A 147 -21.41 -12.01 -5.63
C ASP A 147 -20.08 -12.69 -5.97
N LEU A 148 -18.95 -12.01 -5.71
CA LEU A 148 -17.63 -12.58 -5.97
C LEU A 148 -17.35 -13.78 -5.06
N VAL A 149 -17.52 -13.61 -3.74
CA VAL A 149 -17.36 -14.70 -2.75
C VAL A 149 -18.25 -15.89 -3.10
N GLU A 150 -19.55 -15.64 -3.35
CA GLU A 150 -20.50 -16.71 -3.69
C GLU A 150 -20.17 -17.39 -5.04
N THR A 151 -19.56 -16.66 -5.98
CA THR A 151 -19.07 -17.24 -7.24
C THR A 151 -17.92 -18.22 -7.00
N LEU A 152 -16.96 -17.85 -6.16
CA LEU A 152 -15.84 -18.72 -5.79
C LEU A 152 -16.35 -19.95 -5.01
N THR A 153 -17.26 -19.77 -4.05
CA THR A 153 -17.92 -20.86 -3.32
C THR A 153 -18.65 -21.81 -4.27
N ALA A 154 -19.42 -21.27 -5.23
CA ALA A 154 -20.14 -22.08 -6.20
C ALA A 154 -19.20 -22.91 -7.10
N LEU A 155 -18.04 -22.36 -7.47
CA LEU A 155 -17.02 -23.10 -8.23
C LEU A 155 -16.35 -24.19 -7.38
N LEU A 156 -16.07 -23.92 -6.10
CA LEU A 156 -15.60 -24.93 -5.15
C LEU A 156 -16.63 -26.06 -5.01
N ASP A 157 -17.92 -25.76 -4.81
CA ASP A 157 -19.00 -26.75 -4.72
C ASP A 157 -19.19 -27.56 -6.02
N LEU A 158 -18.99 -26.89 -7.17
CA LEU A 158 -19.12 -27.51 -8.48
C LEU A 158 -18.09 -28.63 -8.66
N HIS A 159 -16.84 -28.32 -8.30
CA HIS A 159 -15.69 -29.21 -8.43
C HIS A 159 -15.43 -30.10 -7.21
N ALA A 160 -15.98 -29.78 -6.05
CA ALA A 160 -15.79 -30.51 -4.81
C ALA A 160 -14.31 -30.97 -4.59
N PRO A 161 -13.32 -30.06 -4.65
CA PRO A 161 -11.92 -30.40 -4.48
C PRO A 161 -11.62 -31.01 -3.11
N THR A 162 -10.58 -31.83 -3.06
CA THR A 162 -9.98 -32.32 -1.80
C THR A 162 -8.68 -31.59 -1.47
N GLN A 163 -8.16 -30.79 -2.40
CA GLN A 163 -7.00 -29.92 -2.23
C GLN A 163 -7.34 -28.54 -2.78
N VAL A 164 -7.07 -27.48 -2.03
CA VAL A 164 -7.19 -26.09 -2.46
C VAL A 164 -5.82 -25.45 -2.39
N ARG A 165 -5.41 -24.79 -3.46
CA ARG A 165 -4.15 -24.05 -3.53
C ARG A 165 -4.44 -22.58 -3.63
N LEU A 166 -3.89 -21.81 -2.71
CA LEU A 166 -4.05 -20.37 -2.64
C LEU A 166 -2.68 -19.71 -2.62
N GLN A 167 -2.70 -18.42 -2.90
CA GLN A 167 -1.59 -17.54 -2.58
C GLN A 167 -1.60 -17.21 -1.08
N ILE A 168 -0.56 -16.54 -0.59
CA ILE A 168 -0.57 -15.93 0.74
C ILE A 168 -1.13 -14.51 0.67
N ALA A 169 -1.89 -14.12 1.69
CA ALA A 169 -2.39 -12.76 1.89
C ALA A 169 -1.71 -12.03 3.05
N ASP A 170 -1.09 -12.78 3.97
CA ASP A 170 -0.60 -12.25 5.25
C ASP A 170 0.77 -12.83 5.64
N GLY A 171 1.34 -12.22 6.69
CA GLY A 171 2.63 -12.60 7.27
C GLY A 171 3.84 -12.03 6.51
N ASP A 172 5.03 -12.27 7.05
CA ASP A 172 6.31 -11.74 6.54
C ASP A 172 6.53 -12.02 5.04
N ASN A 173 6.03 -13.16 4.56
CA ASN A 173 6.21 -13.59 3.18
C ASN A 173 5.23 -12.91 2.21
N ALA A 174 4.17 -12.25 2.69
CA ALA A 174 3.24 -11.49 1.87
C ALA A 174 3.67 -10.01 1.71
N ALA A 175 4.78 -9.61 2.33
CA ALA A 175 5.32 -8.26 2.18
C ALA A 175 5.69 -7.98 0.71
N GLY A 176 5.16 -6.86 0.18
CA GLY A 176 5.37 -6.46 -1.21
C GLY A 176 4.47 -7.17 -2.22
N GLU A 177 3.47 -7.94 -1.77
CA GLU A 177 2.41 -8.43 -2.65
C GLU A 177 1.54 -7.28 -3.15
N HIS A 178 1.06 -7.41 -4.39
CA HIS A 178 0.09 -6.47 -4.93
C HIS A 178 -1.26 -6.62 -4.24
N THR A 179 -2.02 -5.53 -4.20
CA THR A 179 -3.29 -5.49 -3.48
C THR A 179 -4.31 -6.49 -4.02
N ASP A 180 -4.33 -6.75 -5.31
CA ASP A 180 -5.19 -7.77 -5.91
C ASP A 180 -4.81 -9.19 -5.51
N HIS A 181 -3.51 -9.51 -5.36
CA HIS A 181 -3.05 -10.80 -4.86
C HIS A 181 -3.57 -11.07 -3.44
N VAL A 182 -3.48 -10.07 -2.56
CA VAL A 182 -3.98 -10.12 -1.18
C VAL A 182 -5.50 -10.32 -1.19
N ASN A 183 -6.25 -9.43 -1.84
CA ASN A 183 -7.70 -9.45 -1.81
C ASN A 183 -8.30 -10.68 -2.52
N VAL A 184 -7.70 -11.18 -3.60
CA VAL A 184 -8.12 -12.44 -4.25
C VAL A 184 -8.01 -13.60 -3.27
N THR A 185 -6.94 -13.63 -2.49
CA THR A 185 -6.73 -14.67 -1.48
C THR A 185 -7.76 -14.54 -0.36
N GLU A 186 -8.01 -13.32 0.16
CA GLU A 186 -9.03 -13.09 1.20
C GLU A 186 -10.43 -13.50 0.75
N PHE A 187 -10.84 -13.13 -0.48
CA PHE A 187 -12.10 -13.60 -1.06
C PHE A 187 -12.17 -15.13 -1.18
N ALA A 188 -11.05 -15.76 -1.52
CA ALA A 188 -10.97 -17.22 -1.61
C ALA A 188 -11.04 -17.89 -0.23
N GLU A 189 -10.40 -17.32 0.78
CA GLU A 189 -10.46 -17.79 2.17
C GLU A 189 -11.88 -17.65 2.76
N GLU A 190 -12.60 -16.57 2.44
CA GLU A 190 -14.01 -16.44 2.80
C GLU A 190 -14.89 -17.46 2.06
N ALA A 191 -14.62 -17.69 0.77
CA ALA A 191 -15.32 -18.71 0.01
C ALA A 191 -15.11 -20.11 0.60
N LEU A 192 -13.93 -20.41 1.15
CA LEU A 192 -13.65 -21.67 1.85
C LEU A 192 -14.47 -21.83 3.13
N ALA A 193 -14.80 -20.74 3.84
CA ALA A 193 -15.71 -20.79 4.98
C ALA A 193 -17.14 -21.17 4.57
N GLY A 194 -17.53 -20.87 3.33
CA GLY A 194 -18.81 -21.24 2.72
C GLY A 194 -18.83 -22.62 2.03
N TYR A 195 -17.66 -23.24 1.80
CA TYR A 195 -17.52 -24.47 1.03
C TYR A 195 -18.03 -25.71 1.78
N ASP A 196 -19.04 -26.40 1.25
CA ASP A 196 -19.69 -27.56 1.89
C ASP A 196 -18.95 -28.87 1.60
N ALA A 197 -17.82 -29.09 2.29
CA ALA A 197 -17.04 -30.32 2.19
C ALA A 197 -16.71 -30.94 3.56
N ASP A 198 -16.73 -32.28 3.59
CA ASP A 198 -16.40 -33.05 4.80
C ASP A 198 -14.91 -32.94 5.19
N SER A 199 -14.01 -32.88 4.20
CA SER A 199 -12.57 -32.71 4.45
C SER A 199 -11.80 -32.28 3.19
N PHE A 200 -10.85 -31.38 3.35
CA PHE A 200 -9.93 -30.95 2.28
C PHE A 200 -8.65 -30.36 2.88
N THR A 201 -7.62 -30.24 2.08
CA THR A 201 -6.36 -29.59 2.47
C THR A 201 -6.25 -28.24 1.77
N VAL A 202 -5.85 -27.19 2.48
CA VAL A 202 -5.50 -25.88 1.91
C VAL A 202 -3.99 -25.71 1.94
N THR A 203 -3.37 -25.36 0.82
CA THR A 203 -1.93 -25.07 0.72
C THR A 203 -1.77 -23.64 0.23
N GLN A 204 -1.01 -22.84 0.99
CA GLN A 204 -0.73 -21.44 0.67
C GLN A 204 0.72 -21.28 0.25
N TYR A 205 0.92 -20.70 -0.93
CA TYR A 205 2.23 -20.56 -1.57
C TYR A 205 2.75 -19.13 -1.44
N VAL A 206 4.05 -19.00 -1.16
CA VAL A 206 4.77 -17.72 -1.22
C VAL A 206 4.93 -17.30 -2.68
N GLN A 207 4.66 -16.03 -2.94
CA GLN A 207 4.66 -15.45 -4.29
C GLN A 207 5.91 -14.59 -4.52
N TYR A 208 5.78 -13.27 -4.64
CA TYR A 208 6.85 -12.38 -5.10
C TYR A 208 8.04 -12.34 -4.14
N ALA A 209 7.81 -12.47 -2.82
CA ALA A 209 8.86 -12.58 -1.83
C ALA A 209 9.83 -13.76 -2.10
N SER A 210 9.41 -14.77 -2.85
CA SER A 210 10.28 -15.88 -3.25
C SER A 210 11.46 -15.44 -4.14
N LYS A 211 11.41 -14.25 -4.76
CA LYS A 211 12.52 -13.70 -5.58
C LYS A 211 13.83 -13.59 -4.77
N ASP A 212 13.70 -13.25 -3.50
CA ASP A 212 14.81 -13.04 -2.56
C ASP A 212 15.20 -14.32 -1.81
N MET A 213 14.48 -15.42 -2.04
CA MET A 213 14.77 -16.71 -1.43
C MET A 213 15.76 -17.53 -2.27
N PRO A 214 16.48 -18.49 -1.68
CA PRO A 214 17.33 -19.40 -2.44
C PRO A 214 16.54 -20.27 -3.44
N ALA A 215 17.16 -20.70 -4.55
CA ALA A 215 16.57 -21.76 -5.36
C ALA A 215 16.43 -23.06 -4.53
N ASN A 216 15.26 -23.69 -4.55
CA ASN A 216 14.97 -24.89 -3.77
C ASN A 216 14.48 -26.08 -4.60
N LEU A 217 14.16 -25.88 -5.88
CA LEU A 217 13.83 -26.95 -6.81
C LEU A 217 15.08 -27.69 -7.28
N SER A 218 14.94 -28.98 -7.61
CA SER A 218 16.00 -29.71 -8.30
C SER A 218 16.18 -29.20 -9.74
N GLU A 219 17.35 -29.41 -10.33
CA GLU A 219 17.63 -29.00 -11.73
C GLU A 219 16.56 -29.52 -12.70
N ALA A 220 16.07 -30.75 -12.52
CA ALA A 220 15.03 -31.31 -13.38
C ALA A 220 13.64 -30.70 -13.17
N GLU A 221 13.31 -30.28 -11.94
CA GLU A 221 12.06 -29.57 -11.64
C GLU A 221 12.12 -28.15 -12.17
N ALA A 222 13.24 -27.45 -11.97
CA ALA A 222 13.45 -26.10 -12.48
C ALA A 222 13.44 -26.07 -14.03
N ASP A 223 14.13 -27.01 -14.70
CA ASP A 223 14.09 -27.13 -16.16
C ASP A 223 12.66 -27.38 -16.67
N ARG A 224 11.86 -28.14 -15.92
CA ARG A 224 10.47 -28.44 -16.27
C ARG A 224 9.57 -27.21 -16.06
N ALA A 225 9.70 -26.52 -14.94
CA ALA A 225 8.99 -25.27 -14.64
C ALA A 225 9.33 -24.19 -15.66
N LEU A 226 10.61 -24.04 -16.02
CA LEU A 226 11.05 -23.11 -17.05
C LEU A 226 10.42 -23.42 -18.40
N ALA A 227 10.37 -24.69 -18.82
CA ALA A 227 9.73 -25.06 -20.10
C ALA A 227 8.22 -24.77 -20.12
N ILE A 228 7.55 -24.81 -18.96
CA ILE A 228 6.13 -24.42 -18.83
C ILE A 228 6.01 -22.90 -18.94
N MET A 229 6.88 -22.15 -18.24
CA MET A 229 6.89 -20.68 -18.28
C MET A 229 7.25 -20.13 -19.66
N GLU A 230 8.21 -20.72 -20.37
CA GLU A 230 8.58 -20.32 -21.74
C GLU A 230 7.39 -20.43 -22.69
N ALA A 231 6.53 -21.45 -22.53
CA ALA A 231 5.32 -21.59 -23.35
C ALA A 231 4.27 -20.52 -23.02
N TYR A 232 4.13 -20.12 -21.76
CA TYR A 232 3.32 -18.96 -21.38
C TYR A 232 3.88 -17.66 -21.99
N ALA A 233 5.20 -17.46 -21.85
CA ALA A 233 5.89 -16.25 -22.24
C ALA A 233 5.73 -15.92 -23.74
N GLU A 234 5.60 -16.93 -24.62
CA GLU A 234 5.32 -16.69 -26.06
C GLU A 234 4.07 -15.84 -26.31
N HIS A 235 3.17 -15.74 -25.34
CA HIS A 235 1.91 -15.02 -25.41
C HIS A 235 1.83 -13.77 -24.53
N ASP A 236 2.82 -13.54 -23.67
CA ASP A 236 2.89 -12.38 -22.80
C ASP A 236 4.12 -11.53 -23.14
N PRO A 237 3.96 -10.36 -23.81
CA PRO A 237 5.09 -9.50 -24.12
C PRO A 237 5.72 -8.86 -22.87
N GLY A 238 5.03 -8.85 -21.71
CA GLY A 238 5.47 -8.19 -20.48
C GLY A 238 6.57 -8.94 -19.71
N VAL A 239 6.84 -10.19 -20.09
CA VAL A 239 7.86 -11.02 -19.41
C VAL A 239 9.21 -11.04 -20.14
N TRP A 240 9.33 -10.34 -21.26
CA TRP A 240 10.54 -10.31 -22.09
C TRP A 240 11.31 -9.00 -21.93
N GLU A 241 12.62 -9.12 -21.93
CA GLU A 241 13.54 -8.01 -22.08
C GLU A 241 13.56 -7.48 -23.53
N SER A 242 14.07 -6.26 -23.70
CA SER A 242 14.21 -5.62 -25.01
C SER A 242 15.09 -6.39 -26.02
N ASP A 243 15.98 -7.27 -25.54
CA ASP A 243 16.83 -8.12 -26.37
C ASP A 243 16.18 -9.46 -26.75
N GLY A 244 14.95 -9.71 -26.29
CA GLY A 244 14.18 -10.92 -26.54
C GLY A 244 14.52 -12.10 -25.64
N THR A 245 15.24 -11.87 -24.53
CA THR A 245 15.44 -12.87 -23.47
C THR A 245 14.35 -12.77 -22.41
N LEU A 246 14.02 -13.89 -21.75
CA LEU A 246 13.06 -13.87 -20.64
C LEU A 246 13.69 -13.08 -19.49
N SER A 247 12.94 -12.16 -18.89
CA SER A 247 13.44 -11.34 -17.79
C SER A 247 13.97 -12.22 -16.65
N GLN A 248 15.11 -11.80 -16.08
CA GLN A 248 15.86 -12.62 -15.13
C GLN A 248 15.01 -13.01 -13.90
N VAL A 249 14.09 -12.14 -13.48
CA VAL A 249 13.19 -12.42 -12.35
C VAL A 249 12.29 -13.63 -12.61
N TYR A 250 11.72 -13.77 -13.82
CA TYR A 250 10.90 -14.93 -14.18
C TYR A 250 11.74 -16.20 -14.33
N LEU A 251 12.96 -16.09 -14.87
CA LEU A 251 13.91 -17.22 -14.89
C LEU A 251 14.19 -17.70 -13.46
N ASP A 252 14.46 -16.77 -12.57
CA ASP A 252 14.81 -17.07 -11.19
C ASP A 252 13.62 -17.72 -10.44
N TRP A 253 12.39 -17.23 -10.63
CA TRP A 253 11.18 -17.85 -10.03
C TRP A 253 10.97 -19.29 -10.49
N THR A 254 11.28 -19.64 -11.74
CA THR A 254 11.14 -21.04 -12.20
C THR A 254 12.04 -22.04 -11.46
N GLY A 255 13.04 -21.57 -10.72
CA GLY A 255 13.88 -22.39 -9.83
C GLY A 255 13.33 -22.55 -8.40
N ARG A 256 12.14 -22.04 -8.11
CA ARG A 256 11.60 -21.88 -6.75
C ARG A 256 10.15 -22.31 -6.62
N GLN A 257 9.82 -22.86 -5.46
CA GLN A 257 8.46 -23.00 -4.97
C GLN A 257 8.47 -23.04 -3.45
N TYR A 258 7.75 -22.15 -2.81
CA TYR A 258 7.70 -22.10 -1.36
C TYR A 258 6.27 -22.24 -0.87
N VAL A 259 6.04 -23.22 -0.01
CA VAL A 259 4.79 -23.39 0.74
C VAL A 259 4.98 -22.70 2.08
N ASP A 260 4.15 -21.70 2.35
CA ASP A 260 4.14 -21.01 3.63
C ASP A 260 3.44 -21.86 4.69
N ARG A 261 2.22 -22.31 4.39
CA ARG A 261 1.41 -23.12 5.29
C ARG A 261 0.53 -24.13 4.58
N VAL A 262 0.21 -25.21 5.32
CA VAL A 262 -0.71 -26.27 4.93
C VAL A 262 -1.69 -26.50 6.06
N THR A 263 -2.98 -26.36 5.75
CA THR A 263 -4.07 -26.51 6.71
C THR A 263 -4.94 -27.70 6.31
N GLU A 264 -5.08 -28.66 7.21
CA GLU A 264 -6.03 -29.77 7.05
C GLU A 264 -7.38 -29.35 7.63
N VAL A 265 -8.41 -29.38 6.79
CA VAL A 265 -9.78 -29.04 7.16
C VAL A 265 -10.61 -30.31 7.25
N ASP A 266 -11.28 -30.49 8.38
CA ASP A 266 -12.21 -31.61 8.64
C ASP A 266 -13.29 -31.19 9.66
N PRO A 267 -14.28 -32.03 10.01
CA PRO A 267 -15.36 -31.61 10.90
C PRO A 267 -14.92 -31.36 12.35
N ASP A 268 -13.74 -31.86 12.74
CA ASP A 268 -13.12 -31.61 14.04
C ASP A 268 -12.22 -30.35 14.00
N THR A 269 -11.74 -29.95 12.82
CA THR A 269 -10.92 -28.77 12.53
C THR A 269 -11.51 -27.99 11.34
N PRO A 270 -12.65 -27.29 11.53
CA PRO A 270 -13.29 -26.57 10.43
C PRO A 270 -12.41 -25.41 9.95
N TRP A 271 -12.51 -25.07 8.67
CA TRP A 271 -11.93 -23.83 8.16
C TRP A 271 -12.67 -22.66 8.82
N THR A 272 -11.93 -21.88 9.58
CA THR A 272 -12.40 -20.61 10.11
C THR A 272 -11.50 -19.55 9.51
N LEU A 273 -12.09 -18.53 8.92
CA LEU A 273 -11.41 -17.24 8.87
C LEU A 273 -10.98 -16.96 10.30
N ALA A 274 -9.69 -16.68 10.50
CA ALA A 274 -9.23 -16.39 11.85
C ALA A 274 -10.09 -15.23 12.35
N ASP A 275 -10.95 -15.49 13.34
CA ASP A 275 -11.64 -14.42 14.03
C ASP A 275 -10.55 -13.45 14.50
N PRO A 276 -10.81 -12.14 14.58
CA PRO A 276 -9.90 -11.23 15.26
C PRO A 276 -9.69 -11.71 16.71
N VAL A 277 -8.67 -12.55 16.94
CA VAL A 277 -8.38 -13.15 18.24
C VAL A 277 -7.61 -12.08 19.01
N ILE A 278 -8.25 -11.56 20.06
CA ILE A 278 -7.51 -10.98 21.18
C ILE A 278 -7.22 -12.10 22.17
N GLU A 279 -5.96 -12.50 22.34
CA GLU A 279 -5.57 -13.25 23.54
C GLU A 279 -5.55 -12.29 24.74
N ALA A 280 -6.72 -11.94 25.28
CA ALA A 280 -6.78 -11.08 26.45
C ALA A 280 -6.05 -11.75 27.64
N PRO A 281 -5.29 -11.01 28.46
CA PRO A 281 -4.64 -11.59 29.64
C PRO A 281 -5.68 -12.22 30.58
N ASP A 282 -5.30 -13.33 31.23
CA ASP A 282 -6.13 -14.10 32.15
C ASP A 282 -6.97 -13.19 33.09
N GLU A 283 -8.22 -13.60 33.37
CA GLU A 283 -9.11 -12.91 34.33
C GLU A 283 -8.33 -12.51 35.60
N PRO A 284 -8.52 -11.28 36.13
CA PRO A 284 -7.77 -10.85 37.31
C PRO A 284 -7.93 -11.87 38.43
N ALA A 285 -6.81 -12.27 39.01
CA ALA A 285 -6.81 -13.20 40.13
C ALA A 285 -7.51 -12.54 41.33
N ASP A 286 -8.78 -12.89 41.51
CA ASP A 286 -9.70 -12.50 42.58
C ASP A 286 -10.49 -11.19 42.31
N PRO A 287 -11.79 -11.25 41.94
CA PRO A 287 -12.63 -10.07 42.00
C PRO A 287 -12.71 -9.68 43.48
N ALA A 288 -12.34 -8.44 43.81
CA ALA A 288 -12.44 -7.94 45.19
C ALA A 288 -13.79 -8.37 45.78
N GLU A 289 -13.80 -9.02 46.95
CA GLU A 289 -15.01 -9.57 47.61
C GLU A 289 -16.09 -8.49 47.97
N GLY A 290 -16.01 -7.27 47.43
CA GLY A 290 -17.05 -6.25 47.48
C GLY A 290 -17.63 -6.04 46.09
N GLY A 291 -18.96 -6.01 45.97
CA GLY A 291 -19.64 -5.68 44.72
C GLY A 291 -19.10 -4.39 44.07
N GLY A 292 -19.21 -4.33 42.75
CA GLY A 292 -18.67 -3.26 41.90
C GLY A 292 -18.86 -3.59 40.41
N GLY A 293 -18.43 -2.67 39.54
CA GLY A 293 -18.47 -2.82 38.08
C GLY A 293 -17.12 -2.50 37.43
N TYR A 294 -16.97 -2.87 36.16
CA TYR A 294 -15.78 -2.58 35.36
C TYR A 294 -16.09 -1.51 34.31
N GLU A 295 -15.10 -0.66 34.05
CA GLU A 295 -15.09 0.38 33.03
C GLU A 295 -13.76 0.29 32.25
N VAL A 296 -13.79 0.71 30.98
CA VAL A 296 -12.60 0.79 30.13
C VAL A 296 -12.25 2.26 29.91
N ALA A 297 -10.96 2.57 29.97
CA ALA A 297 -10.36 3.89 29.83
C ALA A 297 -8.98 3.75 29.17
N GLY A 298 -8.18 4.81 29.18
CA GLY A 298 -6.87 4.85 28.52
C GLY A 298 -6.93 5.45 27.11
N PRO A 299 -5.78 5.80 26.52
CA PRO A 299 -5.67 6.38 25.18
C PRO A 299 -6.49 5.62 24.13
N ASP A 300 -6.38 4.28 24.15
CA ASP A 300 -7.01 3.43 23.13
C ASP A 300 -8.26 2.71 23.64
N GLY A 301 -8.71 3.01 24.86
CA GLY A 301 -9.85 2.34 25.49
C GLY A 301 -11.17 2.48 24.73
N PHE A 302 -11.28 3.47 23.84
CA PHE A 302 -12.45 3.70 23.00
C PHE A 302 -12.61 2.65 21.88
N LEU A 303 -11.56 1.91 21.53
CA LEU A 303 -11.59 0.82 20.54
C LEU A 303 -12.17 -0.48 21.13
N PHE A 304 -12.31 -0.55 22.46
CA PHE A 304 -12.64 -1.78 23.17
C PHE A 304 -13.96 -1.70 23.94
N ASN A 305 -14.53 -2.87 24.24
CA ASN A 305 -15.62 -3.09 25.17
C ASN A 305 -15.08 -3.81 26.42
N ILE A 306 -15.76 -3.62 27.56
CA ILE A 306 -15.46 -4.36 28.79
C ILE A 306 -16.70 -5.08 29.32
N GLY A 307 -16.54 -6.38 29.57
CA GLY A 307 -17.58 -7.25 30.12
C GLY A 307 -17.74 -7.10 31.63
N SER A 308 -18.83 -7.63 32.18
CA SER A 308 -19.11 -7.59 33.63
C SER A 308 -18.10 -8.33 34.51
N THR A 309 -17.26 -9.17 33.90
CA THR A 309 -16.16 -9.91 34.56
C THR A 309 -14.81 -9.19 34.42
N GLY A 310 -14.73 -8.06 33.71
CA GLY A 310 -13.48 -7.36 33.42
C GLY A 310 -12.75 -7.87 32.17
N ALA A 311 -13.39 -8.73 31.37
CA ALA A 311 -12.88 -9.16 30.06
C ALA A 311 -12.94 -8.02 29.05
N ILE A 312 -11.86 -7.82 28.29
CA ILE A 312 -11.74 -6.79 27.25
C ILE A 312 -11.87 -7.46 25.88
N THR A 313 -12.65 -6.85 25.00
CA THR A 313 -12.87 -7.31 23.61
C THR A 313 -12.85 -6.10 22.69
N PRO A 314 -12.45 -6.22 21.41
CA PRO A 314 -12.56 -5.10 20.48
C PRO A 314 -14.04 -4.78 20.23
N LYS A 315 -14.32 -3.58 19.73
CA LYS A 315 -15.65 -3.24 19.26
C LYS A 315 -15.92 -3.90 17.91
N ASP A 316 -17.19 -4.19 17.63
CA ASP A 316 -17.61 -4.87 16.39
C ASP A 316 -17.23 -4.13 15.09
N TRP A 317 -16.86 -2.86 15.18
CA TRP A 317 -16.41 -2.03 14.05
C TRP A 317 -14.89 -1.83 14.01
N PHE A 318 -14.16 -2.29 15.02
CA PHE A 318 -12.72 -2.15 15.12
C PHE A 318 -12.05 -3.46 14.69
N VAL A 319 -11.26 -3.38 13.62
CA VAL A 319 -10.39 -4.46 13.15
C VAL A 319 -8.95 -3.95 13.25
N PRO A 320 -8.10 -4.52 14.10
CA PRO A 320 -6.69 -4.11 14.21
C PRO A 320 -5.94 -4.44 12.91
N SER A 321 -5.10 -3.52 12.46
CA SER A 321 -4.39 -3.63 11.18
C SER A 321 -2.87 -3.56 11.38
N GLN A 322 -2.13 -4.25 10.52
CA GLN A 322 -0.66 -4.11 10.43
C GLN A 322 -0.23 -2.94 9.56
N SER A 323 -1.14 -2.39 8.77
CA SER A 323 -0.88 -1.29 7.84
C SER A 323 -1.50 0.04 8.26
N ASP A 324 -2.44 0.02 9.21
CA ASP A 324 -3.12 1.20 9.73
C ASP A 324 -3.08 1.21 11.26
N ALA A 325 -2.50 2.26 11.83
CA ALA A 325 -2.26 2.38 13.26
C ALA A 325 -3.41 3.15 13.91
N TRP A 326 -4.47 2.41 14.28
CA TRP A 326 -5.69 2.93 14.92
C TRP A 326 -5.47 3.47 16.34
N ASP A 327 -4.29 3.24 16.91
CA ASP A 327 -3.86 3.72 18.23
C ASP A 327 -3.46 5.21 18.19
N GLN A 328 -3.69 5.92 19.30
CA GLN A 328 -3.59 7.38 19.38
C GLN A 328 -2.17 7.93 19.07
N ASN A 329 -1.13 7.12 19.28
CA ASN A 329 0.28 7.41 19.10
C ASN A 329 0.90 6.73 17.88
N SER A 330 0.12 5.92 17.14
CA SER A 330 0.52 5.23 15.91
C SER A 330 1.78 4.37 16.04
N ASP A 331 1.98 3.73 17.19
CA ASP A 331 3.09 2.82 17.48
C ASP A 331 2.69 1.33 17.49
N TYR A 332 1.46 1.01 17.10
CA TYR A 332 0.89 -0.34 17.02
C TYR A 332 0.76 -1.05 18.38
N ILE A 333 0.89 -0.30 19.49
CA ILE A 333 0.70 -0.79 20.85
C ILE A 333 -0.53 -0.09 21.46
N TYR A 334 -1.63 -0.82 21.59
CA TYR A 334 -2.86 -0.30 22.20
C TYR A 334 -2.77 -0.27 23.73
N GLU A 335 -2.87 0.92 24.30
CA GLU A 335 -2.84 1.22 25.72
C GLU A 335 -4.26 1.28 26.31
N VAL A 336 -4.70 0.16 26.90
CA VAL A 336 -6.06 0.03 27.45
C VAL A 336 -6.03 -0.02 28.97
N THR A 337 -6.69 0.93 29.61
CA THR A 337 -6.82 0.96 31.08
C THR A 337 -8.12 0.30 31.53
N ARG A 338 -8.01 -0.80 32.26
CA ARG A 338 -9.11 -1.47 32.96
C ARG A 338 -9.34 -0.80 34.32
N VAL A 339 -10.56 -0.32 34.55
CA VAL A 339 -10.93 0.35 35.81
C VAL A 339 -12.00 -0.47 36.54
N PHE A 340 -11.69 -0.93 37.74
CA PHE A 340 -12.68 -1.50 38.66
C PHE A 340 -13.23 -0.41 39.59
N VAL A 341 -14.55 -0.29 39.67
CA VAL A 341 -15.26 0.65 40.54
C VAL A 341 -16.05 -0.14 41.58
N ALA A 342 -15.61 -0.10 42.83
CA ALA A 342 -16.30 -0.73 43.95
C ALA A 342 -17.60 0.01 44.32
N ASP A 343 -18.55 -0.68 44.96
CA ASP A 343 -19.83 -0.11 45.42
C ASP A 343 -19.68 1.09 46.38
N ASP A 344 -18.53 1.24 47.04
CA ASP A 344 -18.21 2.37 47.92
C ASP A 344 -17.59 3.56 47.17
N GLY A 345 -17.42 3.46 45.86
CA GLY A 345 -16.85 4.47 44.98
C GLY A 345 -15.33 4.41 44.84
N THR A 346 -14.65 3.43 45.46
CA THR A 346 -13.21 3.24 45.30
C THR A 346 -12.89 2.73 43.90
N ARG A 347 -11.88 3.30 43.24
CA ARG A 347 -11.41 2.91 41.91
C ARG A 347 -10.05 2.21 41.98
N THR A 348 -9.86 1.16 41.20
CA THR A 348 -8.58 0.48 40.98
C THR A 348 -8.34 0.36 39.48
N GLU A 349 -7.16 0.74 39.02
CA GLU A 349 -6.83 0.85 37.60
C GLU A 349 -5.64 -0.05 37.26
N GLU A 350 -5.66 -0.60 36.06
CA GLU A 350 -4.63 -1.48 35.50
C GLU A 350 -4.50 -1.20 34.01
N THR A 351 -3.31 -0.82 33.54
CA THR A 351 -3.03 -0.66 32.11
C THR A 351 -2.64 -2.00 31.52
N LEU A 352 -3.25 -2.33 30.39
CA LEU A 352 -2.98 -3.52 29.58
C LEU A 352 -2.49 -3.03 28.21
N LEU A 353 -1.46 -3.69 27.71
CA LEU A 353 -0.86 -3.39 26.42
C LEU A 353 -1.16 -4.51 25.44
N PHE A 354 -1.61 -4.16 24.24
CA PHE A 354 -1.87 -5.10 23.16
C PHE A 354 -1.09 -4.68 21.91
N GLU A 355 -0.52 -5.64 21.19
CA GLU A 355 0.13 -5.40 19.89
C GLU A 355 -0.66 -6.11 18.78
N THR A 356 -0.71 -5.51 17.59
CA THR A 356 -1.23 -6.21 16.40
C THR A 356 -0.22 -7.25 15.94
N VAL A 357 -0.62 -8.53 15.95
CA VAL A 357 0.26 -9.65 15.55
C VAL A 357 -0.08 -10.21 14.18
N ALA A 358 -1.28 -9.93 13.68
CA ALA A 358 -1.72 -10.19 12.31
C ALA A 358 -2.93 -9.31 12.01
N GLU A 359 -3.39 -9.23 10.76
CA GLU A 359 -4.62 -8.52 10.43
C GLU A 359 -5.80 -9.11 11.23
N GLY A 360 -6.55 -8.25 11.91
CA GLY A 360 -7.58 -8.65 12.86
C GLY A 360 -7.07 -9.18 14.21
N GLN A 361 -5.80 -9.52 14.40
CA GLN A 361 -5.33 -10.20 15.62
C GLN A 361 -4.55 -9.30 16.57
N LEU A 362 -4.90 -9.36 17.86
CA LEU A 362 -4.17 -8.69 18.95
C LEU A 362 -3.57 -9.71 19.93
N ALA A 363 -2.33 -9.51 20.34
CA ALA A 363 -1.70 -10.25 21.42
C ALA A 363 -1.35 -9.33 22.59
N PRO A 364 -1.32 -9.83 23.84
CA PRO A 364 -0.87 -9.04 24.97
C PRO A 364 0.65 -8.92 24.93
N VAL A 365 1.15 -7.69 25.12
CA VAL A 365 2.61 -7.47 25.19
C VAL A 365 3.12 -8.12 26.49
N ALA A 366 3.97 -9.14 26.36
CA ALA A 366 4.52 -9.83 27.52
C ALA A 366 5.49 -8.92 28.28
N ASP A 367 5.29 -8.75 29.60
CA ASP A 367 6.27 -8.13 30.49
C ASP A 367 7.61 -8.91 30.40
N ASP A 368 8.59 -8.43 29.63
CA ASP A 368 9.98 -8.83 29.83
C ASP A 368 10.48 -8.13 31.11
N PRO A 369 10.77 -8.86 32.21
CA PRO A 369 11.25 -8.26 33.44
C PRO A 369 12.67 -7.66 33.33
N ALA A 370 13.21 -7.49 32.12
CA ALA A 370 14.54 -6.98 31.85
C ALA A 370 14.58 -5.60 31.16
N ASP A 371 13.46 -4.93 30.91
CA ASP A 371 13.46 -3.55 30.39
C ASP A 371 13.45 -2.50 31.52
N PRO A 372 14.50 -1.66 31.67
CA PRO A 372 14.52 -0.58 32.64
C PRO A 372 13.65 0.64 32.29
N ASP A 373 12.95 0.67 31.15
CA ASP A 373 12.10 1.79 30.73
C ASP A 373 10.61 1.61 31.06
N SER A 374 10.26 0.71 32.00
CA SER A 374 8.92 0.73 32.61
C SER A 374 8.63 2.09 33.27
N ILE A 375 7.79 2.88 32.61
CA ILE A 375 7.35 4.20 33.09
C ILE A 375 6.57 3.99 34.41
N PRO A 376 6.99 4.60 35.53
CA PRO A 376 6.24 4.51 36.78
C PRO A 376 4.93 5.29 36.68
N PRO A 377 3.86 4.90 37.39
CA PRO A 377 2.59 5.62 37.34
C PRO A 377 2.78 7.07 37.77
N VAL A 378 2.34 7.99 36.93
CA VAL A 378 2.40 9.44 37.18
C VAL A 378 1.52 9.77 38.39
N PRO A 379 1.99 10.52 39.41
CA PRO A 379 1.16 10.90 40.54
C PRO A 379 0.12 11.94 40.12
N VAL A 380 -1.13 11.72 40.48
CA VAL A 380 -2.25 12.68 40.33
C VAL A 380 -1.92 14.00 41.04
N GLU A 381 -1.78 15.09 40.27
CA GLU A 381 -1.82 16.47 40.79
C GLU A 381 -3.26 17.02 40.73
N PRO A 382 -3.67 17.92 41.65
CA PRO A 382 -5.06 18.34 41.76
C PRO A 382 -5.42 19.44 40.75
N GLU A 383 -6.61 19.31 40.15
CA GLU A 383 -7.33 20.28 39.31
C GLU A 383 -7.07 21.77 39.68
N PRO A 384 -6.62 22.62 38.73
CA PRO A 384 -6.64 24.07 38.91
C PRO A 384 -8.02 24.63 38.57
N GLY A 385 -8.60 25.39 39.50
CA GLY A 385 -9.89 26.05 39.34
C GLY A 385 -9.87 27.21 38.34
N GLU A 386 -11.05 27.47 37.76
CA GLU A 386 -11.32 28.52 36.77
C GLU A 386 -10.80 29.92 37.17
N PRO A 387 -10.14 30.67 36.26
CA PRO A 387 -9.82 32.08 36.50
C PRO A 387 -10.92 33.05 36.01
N ASP A 388 -11.16 34.10 36.81
CA ASP A 388 -11.98 35.28 36.51
C ASP A 388 -11.33 36.18 35.42
N PRO A 389 -12.11 37.03 34.70
CA PRO A 389 -11.60 37.82 33.57
C PRO A 389 -10.94 39.14 34.00
N VAL A 390 -9.80 39.51 33.41
CA VAL A 390 -9.15 40.82 33.67
C VAL A 390 -8.53 41.50 32.42
N ASP A 391 -9.15 42.63 32.05
CA ASP A 391 -8.67 43.94 31.53
C ASP A 391 -7.54 44.05 30.43
N PRO A 392 -7.85 44.55 29.20
CA PRO A 392 -6.97 44.49 28.02
C PRO A 392 -6.13 45.76 27.77
N THR A 393 -5.26 46.16 28.71
CA THR A 393 -4.31 47.27 28.42
C THR A 393 -2.91 47.06 29.03
N MET A 394 -2.12 46.17 28.43
CA MET A 394 -0.66 46.06 28.67
C MET A 394 0.12 46.30 27.36
N PRO A 395 1.28 46.98 27.38
CA PRO A 395 2.11 47.20 26.21
C PRO A 395 2.84 45.90 25.81
N LEU A 396 2.97 45.67 24.49
CA LEU A 396 3.59 44.49 23.87
C LEU A 396 5.00 44.21 24.45
N GLY A 397 5.06 43.24 25.36
CA GLY A 397 6.27 42.43 25.61
C GLY A 397 6.36 41.33 24.55
N ASN A 398 7.41 40.50 24.60
CA ASN A 398 7.48 39.33 23.72
C ASN A 398 6.32 38.38 24.07
N VAL A 399 5.31 38.32 23.21
CA VAL A 399 4.19 37.40 23.31
C VAL A 399 4.49 36.20 22.43
N VAL A 400 4.23 35.01 22.93
CA VAL A 400 4.34 33.76 22.16
C VAL A 400 2.93 33.26 21.86
N TYR A 401 2.71 32.87 20.60
CA TYR A 401 1.42 32.38 20.12
C TYR A 401 1.38 30.84 20.05
N SER A 402 0.22 30.27 20.35
CA SER A 402 -0.09 28.84 20.16
C SER A 402 -1.54 28.66 19.71
N LEU A 403 -1.86 27.48 19.18
CA LEU A 403 -3.21 27.07 18.80
C LEU A 403 -3.73 25.98 19.73
N ASP A 404 -5.05 25.97 19.89
CA ASP A 404 -5.83 24.97 20.60
C ASP A 404 -7.22 24.89 19.94
N GLY A 405 -8.06 23.93 20.33
CA GLY A 405 -9.40 23.73 19.75
C GLY A 405 -9.52 22.45 18.91
N GLU A 406 -10.76 22.05 18.63
CA GLU A 406 -11.13 20.75 18.06
C GLU A 406 -10.46 20.49 16.69
N ASP A 407 -10.31 21.54 15.88
CA ASP A 407 -9.72 21.45 14.54
C ASP A 407 -8.30 22.03 14.45
N SER A 408 -7.69 22.35 15.60
CA SER A 408 -6.38 23.03 15.62
C SER A 408 -5.24 22.22 15.02
N PHE A 409 -5.38 20.89 14.97
CA PHE A 409 -4.40 19.97 14.39
C PHE A 409 -4.27 20.09 12.87
N LEU A 410 -5.24 20.71 12.20
CA LEU A 410 -5.21 20.97 10.76
C LEU A 410 -4.42 22.25 10.41
N PHE A 411 -3.98 23.03 11.41
CA PHE A 411 -3.36 24.34 11.20
C PHE A 411 -2.05 24.50 11.97
N THR A 412 -1.11 25.20 11.35
CA THR A 412 0.10 25.72 11.99
C THR A 412 -0.10 27.17 12.45
N ILE A 413 0.65 27.59 13.47
CA ILE A 413 0.77 28.99 13.87
C ILE A 413 2.22 29.41 14.03
N ASP A 414 2.58 30.58 13.48
CA ASP A 414 3.88 31.17 13.78
C ASP A 414 3.87 31.74 15.21
N ALA A 415 4.75 31.17 16.04
CA ALA A 415 4.83 31.49 17.46
C ALA A 415 5.21 32.95 17.77
N ASN A 416 5.68 33.73 16.78
CA ASN A 416 6.11 35.12 16.96
C ASN A 416 5.14 36.14 16.33
N SER A 417 4.56 35.82 15.17
CA SER A 417 3.63 36.71 14.45
C SER A 417 2.16 36.40 14.74
N GLY A 418 1.85 35.17 15.15
CA GLY A 418 0.48 34.68 15.35
C GLY A 418 -0.27 34.42 14.04
N GLU A 419 0.43 34.35 12.91
CA GLU A 419 -0.12 33.99 11.59
C GLU A 419 -0.46 32.49 11.55
N ILE A 420 -1.66 32.16 11.07
CA ILE A 420 -2.18 30.80 11.01
C ILE A 420 -2.23 30.37 9.55
N ALA A 421 -1.71 29.18 9.26
CA ALA A 421 -1.74 28.57 7.94
C ALA A 421 -2.19 27.11 8.04
N PRO A 422 -2.79 26.54 6.98
CA PRO A 422 -3.04 25.10 6.91
C PRO A 422 -1.74 24.30 7.09
N GLU A 423 -1.84 23.11 7.66
CA GLU A 423 -0.74 22.14 7.65
C GLU A 423 -0.36 21.75 6.22
N ALA A 424 0.91 21.43 5.98
CA ALA A 424 1.43 21.16 4.63
C ALA A 424 0.81 19.90 3.97
N TRP A 425 0.28 18.99 4.80
CA TRP A 425 -0.43 17.77 4.40
C TRP A 425 -1.95 17.96 4.34
N PHE A 426 -2.48 19.09 4.82
CA PHE A 426 -3.91 19.38 4.87
C PHE A 426 -4.35 20.20 3.65
N THR A 427 -5.19 19.60 2.79
CA THR A 427 -5.80 20.28 1.65
C THR A 427 -7.32 20.40 1.86
N PRO A 428 -7.87 21.60 2.07
CA PRO A 428 -9.29 21.79 2.33
C PRO A 428 -10.16 21.44 1.12
N SER A 429 -11.24 20.70 1.34
CA SER A 429 -12.18 20.28 0.29
C SER A 429 -13.63 20.66 0.63
N LEU A 430 -14.46 20.84 -0.40
CA LEU A 430 -15.92 20.93 -0.26
C LEU A 430 -16.63 19.60 -0.52
N ASP A 431 -15.88 18.60 -1.00
CA ASP A 431 -16.36 17.25 -1.25
C ASP A 431 -16.08 16.32 -0.06
N ASP A 432 -15.24 16.77 0.89
CA ASP A 432 -14.82 16.04 2.09
C ASP A 432 -14.51 17.02 3.24
N ALA A 433 -15.13 16.79 4.40
CA ALA A 433 -15.15 17.72 5.53
C ALA A 433 -14.22 17.20 6.64
N TRP A 434 -13.05 17.83 6.76
CA TRP A 434 -11.97 17.37 7.66
C TRP A 434 -12.12 17.88 9.10
N ASP A 435 -13.13 18.73 9.34
CA ASP A 435 -13.48 19.26 10.66
C ASP A 435 -14.23 18.23 11.52
N HIS A 436 -14.07 18.32 12.84
CA HIS A 436 -14.56 17.36 13.82
C HIS A 436 -16.07 17.05 13.73
N ASP A 437 -16.89 18.02 13.32
CA ASP A 437 -18.34 17.90 13.16
C ASP A 437 -18.85 17.91 11.71
N GLU A 438 -17.93 17.81 10.74
CA GLU A 438 -18.16 17.65 9.29
C GLU A 438 -19.04 18.76 8.65
N ASP A 439 -19.00 19.99 9.16
CA ASP A 439 -19.82 21.10 8.68
C ASP A 439 -19.07 22.12 7.78
N HIS A 440 -17.79 21.87 7.52
CA HIS A 440 -16.83 22.67 6.76
C HIS A 440 -16.45 24.00 7.41
N VAL A 441 -16.67 24.12 8.72
CA VAL A 441 -16.31 25.27 9.54
C VAL A 441 -15.32 24.86 10.63
N TYR A 442 -14.04 25.04 10.36
CA TYR A 442 -12.97 24.72 11.30
C TYR A 442 -12.93 25.72 12.46
N GLN A 443 -12.93 25.20 13.68
CA GLN A 443 -13.00 25.92 14.94
C GLN A 443 -11.65 25.83 15.66
N VAL A 444 -10.93 26.95 15.72
CA VAL A 444 -9.61 27.02 16.37
C VAL A 444 -9.54 28.19 17.35
N THR A 445 -8.87 27.98 18.48
CA THR A 445 -8.61 28.98 19.50
C THR A 445 -7.15 29.39 19.46
N ARG A 446 -6.89 30.66 19.14
CA ARG A 446 -5.54 31.24 19.22
C ARG A 446 -5.26 31.73 20.64
N ILE A 447 -4.09 31.37 21.16
CA ILE A 447 -3.65 31.74 22.52
C ILE A 447 -2.40 32.62 22.42
N ALA A 448 -2.44 33.79 23.07
CA ALA A 448 -1.32 34.69 23.24
C ALA A 448 -0.82 34.64 24.69
N THR A 449 0.45 34.29 24.90
CA THR A 449 1.06 34.19 26.23
C THR A 449 2.13 35.26 26.43
N ASP A 450 2.01 36.07 27.49
CA ASP A 450 3.00 37.09 27.85
C ASP A 450 4.20 36.51 28.62
N GLU A 451 5.26 37.33 28.80
CA GLU A 451 6.48 36.94 29.53
C GLU A 451 6.24 36.54 31.00
N ASN A 452 5.07 36.80 31.57
CA ASN A 452 4.70 36.42 32.93
C ASN A 452 3.84 35.14 32.98
N GLY A 453 3.57 34.53 31.82
CA GLY A 453 2.71 33.35 31.68
C GLY A 453 1.21 33.67 31.72
N THR A 454 0.83 34.93 31.54
CA THR A 454 -0.58 35.33 31.43
C THR A 454 -1.06 35.05 30.01
N THR A 455 -2.17 34.34 29.88
CA THR A 455 -2.74 33.97 28.58
C THR A 455 -3.98 34.79 28.24
N VAL A 456 -4.13 35.11 26.96
CA VAL A 456 -5.36 35.66 26.36
C VAL A 456 -5.73 34.77 25.18
N THR A 457 -7.01 34.42 25.05
CA THR A 457 -7.50 33.53 23.99
C THR A 457 -8.46 34.25 23.04
N GLU A 458 -8.48 33.83 21.78
CA GLU A 458 -9.41 34.28 20.75
C GLU A 458 -9.88 33.07 19.94
N ASP A 459 -11.19 32.86 19.88
CA ASP A 459 -11.79 31.83 19.05
C ASP A 459 -11.98 32.34 17.62
N LEU A 460 -11.54 31.52 16.66
CA LEU A 460 -11.52 31.80 15.23
C LEU A 460 -12.27 30.69 14.51
N SER A 461 -13.00 31.08 13.46
CA SER A 461 -13.68 30.15 12.57
C SER A 461 -13.19 30.36 11.16
N PHE A 462 -13.02 29.25 10.46
CA PHE A 462 -12.38 29.15 9.17
C PHE A 462 -13.26 28.30 8.26
N GLU A 463 -13.61 28.77 7.07
CA GLU A 463 -14.50 28.05 6.15
C GLU A 463 -13.77 27.63 4.88
N THR A 464 -14.04 26.42 4.38
CA THR A 464 -13.58 25.99 3.06
C THR A 464 -14.33 26.74 1.97
N THR A 465 -13.60 27.44 1.10
CA THR A 465 -14.15 28.15 -0.05
C THR A 465 -14.36 27.20 -1.23
N ALA A 466 -15.14 27.65 -2.23
CA ALA A 466 -15.38 26.92 -3.49
C ALA A 466 -14.13 26.62 -4.34
N GLU A 467 -12.97 27.14 -3.93
CA GLU A 467 -11.68 26.98 -4.58
C GLU A 467 -10.76 26.04 -3.77
N GLY A 468 -11.26 25.38 -2.71
CA GLY A 468 -10.47 24.47 -1.88
C GLY A 468 -9.49 25.17 -0.93
N LEU A 469 -9.75 26.44 -0.62
CA LEU A 469 -8.92 27.25 0.29
C LEU A 469 -9.70 27.58 1.56
N VAL A 470 -9.02 27.61 2.71
CA VAL A 470 -9.63 28.05 3.97
C VAL A 470 -9.63 29.58 4.06
N SER A 471 -10.75 30.18 4.46
CA SER A 471 -10.87 31.62 4.70
C SER A 471 -11.39 31.93 6.10
N LEU A 472 -10.77 32.88 6.80
CA LEU A 472 -11.19 33.31 8.13
C LEU A 472 -12.55 34.03 8.09
N THR A 473 -13.51 33.57 8.88
CA THR A 473 -14.88 34.10 8.96
C THR A 473 -15.19 34.76 10.30
N SER A 474 -14.23 35.48 10.90
CA SER A 474 -14.48 36.13 12.20
C SER A 474 -15.22 37.48 12.07
N ASP A 475 -16.31 37.63 12.84
CA ASP A 475 -17.07 38.88 13.06
C ASP A 475 -16.64 39.57 14.39
N ALA A 476 -15.51 39.17 14.96
CA ALA A 476 -15.00 39.65 16.25
C ALA A 476 -14.26 40.99 16.12
N PRO A 477 -14.37 41.91 17.10
CA PRO A 477 -13.62 43.16 17.07
C PRO A 477 -12.13 42.88 17.24
N ALA A 478 -11.32 43.26 16.23
CA ALA A 478 -9.87 43.08 16.22
C ALA A 478 -9.22 43.56 17.54
N ASP A 479 -8.75 42.61 18.34
CA ASP A 479 -7.98 42.93 19.54
C ASP A 479 -6.55 43.31 19.10
N PRO A 480 -6.01 44.48 19.51
CA PRO A 480 -4.69 44.94 19.10
C PRO A 480 -3.53 44.02 19.52
N ILE A 481 -3.76 43.07 20.43
CA ILE A 481 -2.77 42.04 20.78
C ILE A 481 -2.57 41.05 19.62
N PHE A 482 -3.65 40.61 18.99
CA PHE A 482 -3.62 39.56 17.96
C PHE A 482 -3.36 40.07 16.54
N ASN A 483 -3.30 41.38 16.34
CA ASN A 483 -2.99 41.98 15.05
C ASN A 483 -2.07 43.20 15.23
N PRO A 484 -0.79 42.99 15.56
CA PRO A 484 0.14 44.09 15.75
C PRO A 484 0.30 44.84 14.42
N THR A 485 -0.07 46.13 14.40
CA THR A 485 0.05 46.94 13.18
C THR A 485 1.52 46.95 12.73
N PRO A 486 1.84 46.72 11.43
CA PRO A 486 3.21 46.67 10.96
C PRO A 486 3.94 47.95 11.35
N THR A 487 4.98 47.83 12.16
CA THR A 487 5.83 48.97 12.51
C THR A 487 6.66 49.31 11.27
N GLU A 488 6.49 50.53 10.75
CA GLU A 488 7.21 50.98 9.53
C GLU A 488 8.72 50.67 9.62
N PRO A 489 9.32 50.04 8.60
CA PRO A 489 10.74 49.75 8.61
C PRO A 489 11.53 51.06 8.54
N GLN A 490 12.40 51.29 9.53
CA GLN A 490 13.41 52.34 9.48
C GLN A 490 14.42 52.02 8.38
N PRO A 491 14.87 53.01 7.58
CA PRO A 491 15.80 52.76 6.50
C PRO A 491 17.20 52.66 7.08
N ASP A 492 17.90 51.57 6.78
CA ASP A 492 19.35 51.52 6.84
C ASP A 492 19.89 50.78 5.61
N PRO A 493 21.15 51.02 5.24
CA PRO A 493 21.46 51.63 3.97
C PRO A 493 21.95 50.62 2.95
N ASP A 494 21.51 50.82 1.72
CA ASP A 494 22.03 50.21 0.51
C ASP A 494 23.57 50.33 0.44
N PRO A 495 24.26 49.25 0.05
CA PRO A 495 25.00 49.39 -1.20
C PRO A 495 24.95 48.14 -2.10
N ASP A 496 24.28 48.37 -3.23
CA ASP A 496 24.68 48.19 -4.62
C ASP A 496 24.15 46.92 -5.33
N PRO A 497 23.49 47.09 -6.50
CA PRO A 497 22.60 46.10 -7.08
C PRO A 497 23.30 45.23 -8.13
N ALA A 498 22.73 44.05 -8.34
CA ALA A 498 22.88 43.28 -9.58
C ALA A 498 21.52 42.59 -9.87
N PRO A 499 21.23 42.28 -11.14
CA PRO A 499 20.37 43.07 -12.00
C PRO A 499 18.93 42.55 -12.08
N ASP A 500 18.03 43.49 -12.33
CA ASP A 500 16.68 43.37 -12.89
C ASP A 500 16.52 42.17 -13.85
N SER A 501 16.07 41.03 -13.35
CA SER A 501 15.74 39.83 -14.14
C SER A 501 14.25 39.76 -14.49
N GLY A 502 13.40 40.62 -13.90
CA GLY A 502 11.94 40.52 -14.02
C GLY A 502 11.37 39.19 -13.53
N ILE A 503 12.15 38.38 -12.82
CA ILE A 503 11.78 37.09 -12.24
C ILE A 503 11.24 37.34 -10.84
N ASP A 504 10.04 36.85 -10.57
CA ASP A 504 9.37 36.87 -9.28
C ASP A 504 9.90 35.72 -8.39
N PHE A 505 9.84 34.47 -8.86
CA PHE A 505 10.42 33.31 -8.17
C PHE A 505 10.59 32.09 -9.10
N PHE A 506 11.27 31.04 -8.61
CA PHE A 506 11.37 29.73 -9.26
C PHE A 506 10.54 28.65 -8.53
N SER A 507 10.01 27.68 -9.27
CA SER A 507 9.38 26.47 -8.71
C SER A 507 9.77 25.22 -9.51
N LEU A 508 9.47 24.04 -8.95
CA LEU A 508 9.60 22.76 -9.65
C LEU A 508 8.22 22.22 -10.01
N ALA A 509 8.19 21.49 -11.12
CA ALA A 509 7.06 20.70 -11.60
C ALA A 509 7.62 19.45 -12.29
N GLY A 510 6.75 18.53 -12.69
CA GLY A 510 7.17 17.26 -13.29
C GLY A 510 7.14 16.10 -12.30
N GLU A 511 7.40 14.91 -12.83
CA GLU A 511 7.00 13.64 -12.23
C GLU A 511 7.83 13.31 -10.99
N ASP A 512 9.12 13.64 -11.01
CA ASP A 512 10.04 13.39 -9.89
C ASP A 512 10.28 14.63 -9.03
N SER A 513 9.53 15.72 -9.25
CA SER A 513 9.78 17.01 -8.59
C SER A 513 9.72 16.97 -7.06
N GLN A 514 9.03 15.98 -6.48
CA GLN A 514 8.93 15.73 -5.04
C GLN A 514 10.27 15.33 -4.38
N LEU A 515 11.21 14.78 -5.16
CA LEU A 515 12.52 14.32 -4.68
C LEU A 515 13.57 15.44 -4.63
N PHE A 516 13.21 16.65 -5.09
CA PHE A 516 14.13 17.77 -5.21
C PHE A 516 13.61 19.00 -4.48
N THR A 517 14.54 19.87 -4.10
CA THR A 517 14.28 21.21 -3.60
C THR A 517 14.77 22.26 -4.59
N ILE A 518 14.19 23.46 -4.55
CA ILE A 518 14.64 24.59 -5.37
C ILE A 518 14.72 25.86 -4.53
N ASP A 519 15.82 26.59 -4.66
CA ASP A 519 15.92 27.94 -4.11
C ASP A 519 15.04 28.88 -4.96
N ARG A 520 13.98 29.42 -4.36
CA ARG A 520 13.01 30.30 -5.03
C ARG A 520 13.61 31.57 -5.63
N ALA A 521 14.77 32.03 -5.16
CA ALA A 521 15.42 33.25 -5.63
C ALA A 521 16.51 32.99 -6.67
N THR A 522 17.25 31.90 -6.55
CA THR A 522 18.39 31.59 -7.44
C THR A 522 18.08 30.56 -8.52
N GLY A 523 17.06 29.72 -8.30
CA GLY A 523 16.70 28.60 -9.18
C GLY A 523 17.69 27.44 -9.13
N GLU A 524 18.56 27.40 -8.12
CA GLU A 524 19.45 26.28 -7.81
C GLU A 524 18.62 25.09 -7.30
N VAL A 525 18.88 23.91 -7.87
CA VAL A 525 18.15 22.67 -7.56
C VAL A 525 19.08 21.76 -6.76
N ASP A 526 18.56 21.21 -5.67
CA ASP A 526 19.25 20.24 -4.81
C ASP A 526 18.34 19.04 -4.54
N THR A 527 18.87 17.95 -4.01
CA THR A 527 18.07 16.81 -3.56
C THR A 527 17.39 17.12 -2.23
N GLN A 528 16.28 16.46 -1.91
CA GLN A 528 15.74 16.47 -0.55
C GLN A 528 16.76 15.88 0.44
N ASP A 529 16.80 16.36 1.68
CA ASP A 529 17.78 15.92 2.69
C ASP A 529 17.68 14.42 3.04
N TRP A 530 16.52 13.80 2.77
CA TRP A 530 16.24 12.39 2.98
C TRP A 530 16.36 11.55 1.69
N PHE A 531 16.56 12.19 0.53
CA PHE A 531 16.69 11.51 -0.76
C PHE A 531 18.17 11.21 -1.04
N THR A 532 18.53 9.92 -1.03
CA THR A 532 19.87 9.44 -1.42
C THR A 532 19.72 8.37 -2.51
N PRO A 533 19.80 8.75 -3.79
CA PRO A 533 19.63 7.80 -4.89
C PRO A 533 20.79 6.78 -4.93
N THR A 534 20.47 5.51 -5.14
CA THR A 534 21.44 4.43 -5.37
C THR A 534 21.01 3.57 -6.54
N ARG A 535 21.93 2.84 -7.17
CA ARG A 535 21.56 2.03 -8.34
C ARG A 535 20.68 0.84 -8.01
N ASP A 536 20.75 0.36 -6.78
CA ASP A 536 19.97 -0.79 -6.32
C ASP A 536 18.56 -0.37 -5.83
N ASP A 537 18.26 0.94 -5.81
CA ASP A 537 17.00 1.50 -5.32
C ASP A 537 16.67 2.80 -6.10
N ALA A 538 15.87 2.65 -7.16
CA ALA A 538 15.44 3.70 -8.07
C ALA A 538 14.16 4.36 -7.53
N TRP A 539 14.27 5.60 -7.04
CA TRP A 539 13.14 6.35 -6.48
C TRP A 539 12.40 7.19 -7.53
N ASP A 540 12.91 7.22 -8.77
CA ASP A 540 12.21 7.78 -9.92
C ASP A 540 10.98 6.95 -10.26
N ARG A 541 9.95 7.62 -10.76
CA ARG A 541 8.60 7.05 -10.85
C ARG A 541 8.49 5.87 -11.83
N ASP A 542 9.39 5.76 -12.80
CA ASP A 542 9.44 4.69 -13.79
C ASP A 542 10.63 3.73 -13.63
N GLU A 543 11.37 3.86 -12.53
CA GLU A 543 12.48 2.99 -12.08
C GLU A 543 13.58 2.76 -13.14
N ASP A 544 13.81 3.73 -14.02
CA ASP A 544 14.79 3.66 -15.10
C ASP A 544 16.15 4.32 -14.76
N HIS A 545 16.26 4.85 -13.53
CA HIS A 545 17.40 5.58 -12.97
C HIS A 545 17.65 6.96 -13.58
N PHE A 546 16.70 7.47 -14.37
CA PHE A 546 16.64 8.86 -14.82
C PHE A 546 15.51 9.60 -14.07
N TYR A 547 15.79 10.85 -13.69
CA TYR A 547 14.84 11.66 -12.94
C TYR A 547 14.50 12.90 -13.75
N GLU A 548 13.24 13.03 -14.18
CA GLU A 548 12.74 14.14 -14.97
C GLU A 548 12.00 15.17 -14.13
N ILE A 549 12.60 16.37 -14.08
CA ILE A 549 11.97 17.53 -13.46
C ILE A 549 11.89 18.69 -14.45
N THR A 550 10.95 19.60 -14.21
CA THR A 550 10.81 20.85 -14.95
C THR A 550 10.98 22.01 -13.99
N ARG A 551 11.98 22.86 -14.24
CA ARG A 551 12.15 24.12 -13.54
C ARG A 551 11.26 25.18 -14.18
N VAL A 552 10.40 25.80 -13.39
CA VAL A 552 9.49 26.88 -13.83
C VAL A 552 9.99 28.21 -13.29
N THR A 553 10.19 29.17 -14.19
CA THR A 553 10.53 30.57 -13.86
C THR A 553 9.28 31.41 -13.93
N HIS A 554 8.90 32.04 -12.82
CA HIS A 554 7.77 32.96 -12.74
C HIS A 554 8.27 34.39 -12.89
N PHE A 555 7.71 35.16 -13.81
CA PHE A 555 8.07 36.57 -14.01
C PHE A 555 7.08 37.50 -13.30
N GLU A 556 7.54 38.67 -12.86
CA GLU A 556 6.68 39.70 -12.22
C GLU A 556 5.52 40.16 -13.13
N THR A 557 5.62 39.89 -14.43
CA THR A 557 4.57 40.15 -15.43
C THR A 557 3.46 39.09 -15.44
N GLY A 558 3.62 37.99 -14.70
CA GLY A 558 2.75 36.82 -14.69
C GLY A 558 2.96 35.87 -15.88
N GLU A 559 4.08 35.99 -16.60
CA GLU A 559 4.50 35.01 -17.61
C GLU A 559 5.31 33.89 -16.92
N GLU A 560 5.31 32.69 -17.51
CA GLU A 560 6.08 31.54 -17.03
C GLU A 560 7.00 31.00 -18.13
N ALA A 561 8.18 30.50 -17.75
CA ALA A 561 9.08 29.78 -18.65
C ALA A 561 9.52 28.46 -18.02
N GLU A 562 9.42 27.38 -18.79
CA GLU A 562 9.73 26.01 -18.36
C GLU A 562 11.05 25.52 -18.97
N GLU A 563 11.87 24.86 -18.15
CA GLU A 563 13.12 24.21 -18.55
C GLU A 563 13.16 22.77 -18.02
N PRO A 564 13.15 21.75 -18.89
CA PRO A 564 13.29 20.36 -18.46
C PRO A 564 14.74 20.07 -18.08
N LEU A 565 14.91 19.35 -16.97
CA LEU A 565 16.17 18.88 -16.42
C LEU A 565 16.07 17.37 -16.20
N THR A 566 17.16 16.65 -16.48
CA THR A 566 17.26 15.21 -16.24
C THR A 566 18.45 14.93 -15.34
N PHE A 567 18.30 14.04 -14.36
CA PHE A 567 19.38 13.54 -13.52
C PHE A 567 19.50 12.03 -13.69
N GLU A 568 20.69 11.46 -13.46
CA GLU A 568 20.96 10.03 -13.62
C GLU A 568 21.74 9.51 -12.41
N THR A 569 21.38 8.30 -11.95
CA THR A 569 22.17 7.53 -10.98
C THR A 569 23.11 6.57 -11.71
N LEU A 570 24.41 6.86 -11.66
CA LEU A 570 25.43 6.05 -12.33
C LEU A 570 25.72 4.73 -11.60
N ALA A 571 26.46 3.84 -12.27
CA ALA A 571 26.83 2.51 -11.75
C ALA A 571 27.71 2.50 -10.50
N ASP A 572 28.22 3.65 -10.07
CA ASP A 572 28.99 3.83 -8.83
C ASP A 572 28.22 4.60 -7.76
N ASP A 573 26.88 4.63 -7.88
CA ASP A 573 25.94 5.39 -7.04
C ASP A 573 26.17 6.90 -7.07
N SER A 574 26.89 7.42 -8.07
CA SER A 574 27.03 8.87 -8.24
C SER A 574 25.80 9.44 -8.95
N PHE A 575 25.23 10.48 -8.34
CA PHE A 575 24.06 11.19 -8.86
C PHE A 575 24.50 12.44 -9.62
N VAL A 576 24.16 12.52 -10.91
CA VAL A 576 24.65 13.59 -11.78
C VAL A 576 23.53 14.16 -12.66
N GLN A 577 23.55 15.48 -12.87
CA GLN A 577 22.66 16.09 -13.85
C GLN A 577 23.12 15.76 -15.28
N VAL A 578 22.21 15.20 -16.08
CA VAL A 578 22.42 14.92 -17.50
C VAL A 578 22.33 16.24 -18.28
N PRO A 579 23.39 16.64 -19.03
CA PRO A 579 23.34 17.88 -19.80
C PRO A 579 22.31 17.80 -20.94
N SER A 580 21.34 18.70 -20.93
CA SER A 580 20.36 18.84 -22.02
C SER A 580 21.06 19.16 -23.35
N GLU A 581 20.99 18.21 -24.29
CA GLU A 581 21.62 18.18 -25.63
C GLU A 581 22.88 19.05 -25.86
N GLY A 582 24.01 18.47 -25.46
CA GLY A 582 25.36 18.85 -25.92
C GLY A 582 26.47 17.83 -25.61
N GLY A 583 26.12 16.69 -25.01
CA GLY A 583 27.05 15.77 -24.35
C GLY A 583 27.01 14.32 -24.83
N ALA A 584 26.60 14.04 -26.07
CA ALA A 584 26.62 12.70 -26.70
C ALA A 584 28.04 12.09 -26.88
N ALA A 585 29.03 12.54 -26.09
CA ALA A 585 30.42 12.07 -26.12
C ALA A 585 30.83 11.27 -24.86
N LEU A 586 29.99 11.19 -23.82
CA LEU A 586 30.28 10.42 -22.60
C LEU A 586 29.73 8.98 -22.63
N MET A 587 28.61 8.75 -23.34
CA MET A 587 28.05 7.41 -23.59
C MET A 587 28.88 6.52 -24.53
N ALA A 588 29.98 7.03 -25.09
CA ALA A 588 30.93 6.26 -25.91
C ALA A 588 32.21 5.84 -25.17
N LEU A 589 32.36 6.15 -23.87
CA LEU A 589 33.59 5.86 -23.10
C LEU A 589 33.45 4.80 -22.00
N LEU A 590 32.24 4.33 -21.68
CA LEU A 590 31.99 3.27 -20.69
C LEU A 590 31.82 1.87 -21.31
N SER A 591 31.87 1.76 -22.65
CA SER A 591 32.05 0.48 -23.33
C SER A 591 33.53 0.04 -23.26
N LEU A 592 33.96 -0.54 -22.14
CA LEU A 592 35.19 -1.34 -22.12
C LEU A 592 34.88 -2.83 -21.93
N PRO A 593 35.35 -3.70 -22.85
CA PRO A 593 35.26 -5.14 -22.70
C PRO A 593 36.23 -5.63 -21.62
N GLY A 594 35.79 -6.59 -20.82
CA GLY A 594 36.58 -7.18 -19.74
C GLY A 594 37.90 -7.82 -20.20
N ASP A 595 38.94 -7.59 -19.39
CA ASP A 595 40.26 -8.21 -19.50
C ASP A 595 40.19 -9.73 -19.22
N GLY A 596 40.86 -10.51 -20.08
CA GLY A 596 41.08 -11.93 -19.85
C GLY A 596 41.89 -12.62 -20.96
N ASP A 597 43.21 -12.58 -20.82
CA ASP A 597 44.26 -13.38 -21.48
C ASP A 597 44.70 -13.04 -22.93
N LEU A 598 45.80 -12.28 -22.99
CA LEU A 598 46.79 -12.38 -24.07
C LEU A 598 47.86 -13.43 -23.72
N PRO A 599 48.35 -14.18 -24.72
CA PRO A 599 49.79 -14.44 -24.83
C PRO A 599 50.37 -13.92 -26.15
N PRO A 600 51.65 -13.53 -26.18
CA PRO A 600 52.25 -12.80 -27.29
C PRO A 600 52.80 -13.75 -28.36
N ASP A 601 52.60 -13.40 -29.64
CA ASP A 601 53.66 -13.22 -30.64
C ASP A 601 53.17 -13.41 -32.09
N GLN A 602 53.48 -12.39 -32.90
CA GLN A 602 53.78 -12.42 -34.34
C GLN A 602 52.66 -12.82 -35.33
N ILE A 603 52.28 -11.89 -36.20
CA ILE A 603 52.78 -11.81 -37.59
C ILE A 603 52.33 -10.48 -38.22
N GLU A 604 53.31 -9.77 -38.78
CA GLU A 604 53.15 -8.58 -39.60
C GLU A 604 52.51 -8.90 -40.97
N ALA A 605 51.81 -7.89 -41.49
CA ALA A 605 51.74 -7.45 -42.89
C ALA A 605 51.27 -8.44 -43.98
N GLU A 606 50.21 -8.07 -44.70
CA GLU A 606 50.29 -7.37 -46.00
C GLU A 606 48.90 -7.32 -46.65
N MET A 607 48.58 -6.17 -47.26
CA MET A 607 47.91 -5.96 -48.56
C MET A 607 46.66 -6.82 -48.91
N GLU A 608 45.55 -6.31 -49.42
CA GLU A 608 45.44 -5.43 -50.59
C GLU A 608 43.94 -5.11 -50.82
N VAL A 609 43.64 -3.82 -50.95
CA VAL A 609 42.70 -3.21 -51.93
C VAL A 609 41.30 -3.82 -52.10
N MET A 610 40.30 -3.09 -51.61
CA MET A 610 39.10 -2.81 -52.39
C MET A 610 38.75 -1.34 -52.18
N ASP A 611 38.91 -0.54 -53.22
CA ASP A 611 38.23 0.74 -53.37
C ASP A 611 37.32 0.66 -54.61
N PRO A 612 36.31 1.54 -54.70
CA PRO A 612 35.00 1.20 -55.21
C PRO A 612 34.90 1.37 -56.73
N ILE A 613 33.73 1.04 -57.26
CA ILE A 613 33.41 1.07 -58.68
C ILE A 613 33.79 2.42 -59.33
N GLU A 614 34.63 2.30 -60.37
CA GLU A 614 35.14 3.28 -61.37
C GLU A 614 36.38 4.14 -61.05
#